data_AF-A0AAD7APT5-F1
#
_entry.id   AF-A0AAD7APT5-F1
#
_cell.length_a   1.000
_cell.length_b   1.000
_cell.length_c   1.000
_cell.angle_alpha   90.00
_cell.angle_beta   90.00
_cell.angle_gamma   90.00
#
_symmetry.space_group_name_H-M   'P 1'
#
loop_
_entity.id
_entity.type
_entity.pdbx_description
1 polymer ?
#
loop_
_entity_poly.entity_id
_entity_poly.type
_entity_poly.pdbx_seq_one_letter_code
_entity_poly.pdbx_strand_id
1 'polypeptide(L)'
;MAGEWFWFNQPTYKVNLFIHIYLSTCKSPSLCLPGLTRAVGGIGAVFQFIPAIRRRKVIVHRLNGYSVLTCLIVGNICGGIVGRRSFGGELNVQSGYYVMGLLVVVAALLGIYYVKKDTRRHRRWMLRMVVYFAATISARLIMLAAARIITIVDTYYSVWRCDEVLNLLTDMETVGDLYPQCAAAGTNAAHIWVAVHSSTHGGPLNYASALRAVHGMALWISTIIHAVAVEFYVRAHETNPFSATDRTEATNQVRLDYALEPLDFAVGNPPTSY
;
A
#
# COMPACT_ATOMS: atom_id res chain seq x y z
N MET A 1 3.36 -12.68 -9.93
CA MET A 1 3.32 -14.16 -10.03
C MET A 1 3.42 -14.53 -11.51
N ALA A 2 3.63 -15.82 -11.86
CA ALA A 2 3.96 -16.21 -13.23
C ALA A 2 2.98 -15.65 -14.29
N GLY A 3 1.67 -15.78 -14.07
CA GLY A 3 0.67 -15.26 -15.02
C GLY A 3 0.48 -13.74 -15.06
N GLU A 4 0.92 -13.04 -14.01
CA GLU A 4 0.91 -11.56 -14.01
C GLU A 4 2.07 -10.98 -14.83
N TRP A 5 3.13 -11.78 -15.05
CA TRP A 5 4.31 -11.37 -15.80
C TRP A 5 3.98 -10.99 -17.25
N PHE A 6 2.96 -11.63 -17.84
CA PHE A 6 2.44 -11.27 -19.17
C PHE A 6 2.09 -9.77 -19.26
N TRP A 7 1.33 -9.25 -18.29
CA TRP A 7 1.00 -7.82 -18.23
C TRP A 7 2.19 -6.96 -17.79
N PHE A 8 2.93 -7.40 -16.79
CA PHE A 8 4.00 -6.62 -16.18
C PHE A 8 5.31 -6.58 -16.99
N ASN A 9 5.44 -7.37 -18.05
CA ASN A 9 6.53 -7.24 -19.01
C ASN A 9 6.26 -6.18 -20.10
N GLN A 10 5.00 -5.76 -20.30
CA GLN A 10 4.65 -4.67 -21.22
C GLN A 10 5.23 -3.34 -20.71
N PRO A 11 5.77 -2.47 -21.57
CA PRO A 11 6.62 -1.34 -21.15
C PRO A 11 5.92 -0.37 -20.18
N THR A 12 4.64 -0.08 -20.39
CA THR A 12 3.85 0.83 -19.55
C THR A 12 3.68 0.29 -18.12
N TYR A 13 3.22 -0.95 -17.96
CA TYR A 13 3.05 -1.56 -16.64
C TYR A 13 4.38 -1.89 -15.97
N LYS A 14 5.40 -2.29 -16.74
CA LYS A 14 6.75 -2.57 -16.27
C LYS A 14 7.37 -1.37 -15.55
N VAL A 15 7.39 -0.21 -16.21
CA VAL A 15 7.91 1.04 -15.64
C VAL A 15 7.12 1.46 -14.39
N ASN A 16 5.79 1.43 -14.44
CA ASN A 16 4.95 1.79 -13.29
C ASN A 16 5.12 0.82 -12.11
N LEU A 17 5.23 -0.48 -12.35
CA LEU A 17 5.49 -1.49 -11.31
C LEU A 17 6.87 -1.27 -10.66
N PHE A 18 7.90 -1.00 -11.48
CA PHE A 18 9.22 -0.65 -10.95
C PHE A 18 9.16 0.59 -10.07
N ILE A 19 8.56 1.69 -10.53
CA ILE A 19 8.43 2.93 -9.73
C ILE A 19 7.64 2.67 -8.43
N HIS A 20 6.51 1.98 -8.51
CA HIS A 20 5.66 1.65 -7.35
C HIS A 20 6.43 0.84 -6.29
N ILE A 21 7.11 -0.23 -6.69
CA ILE A 21 7.92 -1.06 -5.77
C ILE A 21 9.07 -0.22 -5.20
N TYR A 22 9.83 0.45 -6.06
CA TYR A 22 11.06 1.17 -5.71
C TYR A 22 10.84 2.28 -4.68
N LEU A 23 9.77 3.08 -4.86
CA LEU A 23 9.37 4.13 -3.92
C LEU A 23 8.76 3.58 -2.63
N SER A 24 8.19 2.37 -2.67
CA SER A 24 7.62 1.71 -1.48
C SER A 24 8.69 0.99 -0.64
N THR A 25 9.68 0.36 -1.29
CA THR A 25 10.67 -0.54 -0.67
C THR A 25 12.10 0.01 -0.63
N CYS A 26 12.28 1.33 -0.74
CA CYS A 26 13.55 2.04 -0.46
C CYS A 26 14.80 1.50 -1.21
N LYS A 27 14.69 1.05 -2.47
CA LYS A 27 15.85 0.45 -3.19
C LYS A 27 16.63 1.48 -4.01
N SER A 28 17.10 2.52 -3.29
CA SER A 28 17.56 3.89 -3.63
C SER A 28 18.95 4.25 -4.22
N PRO A 29 19.57 3.69 -5.28
CA PRO A 29 20.91 4.10 -5.70
C PRO A 29 21.01 5.52 -6.31
N SER A 30 20.23 5.82 -7.36
CA SER A 30 20.51 6.94 -8.29
C SER A 30 20.01 8.33 -7.84
N LEU A 31 19.39 8.43 -6.66
CA LEU A 31 19.00 9.72 -6.06
C LEU A 31 19.65 9.94 -4.68
N CYS A 32 20.95 9.61 -4.59
CA CYS A 32 21.78 9.87 -3.42
C CYS A 32 22.40 11.27 -3.44
N LEU A 33 21.66 12.29 -2.99
CA LEU A 33 22.30 13.51 -2.49
C LEU A 33 22.97 13.20 -1.14
N PRO A 34 24.28 13.51 -0.96
CA PRO A 34 24.98 13.19 0.27
C PRO A 34 24.50 14.10 1.42
N GLY A 35 23.89 13.50 2.45
CA GLY A 35 23.54 14.18 3.71
C GLY A 35 22.15 13.87 4.27
N LEU A 36 21.19 13.45 3.44
CA LEU A 36 19.83 13.13 3.92
C LEU A 36 19.67 11.61 4.17
N THR A 37 19.20 11.25 5.36
CA THR A 37 19.19 9.85 5.83
C THR A 37 18.24 8.97 5.01
N ARG A 38 18.76 7.81 4.58
CA ARG A 38 18.15 6.88 3.62
C ARG A 38 16.96 6.11 4.21
N ALA A 39 15.74 6.61 4.06
CA ALA A 39 14.51 5.89 4.42
C ALA A 39 13.32 6.31 3.53
N VAL A 40 13.34 5.89 2.27
CA VAL A 40 12.33 6.28 1.27
C VAL A 40 11.08 5.40 1.41
N GLY A 41 9.90 6.02 1.60
CA GLY A 41 8.62 5.33 1.69
C GLY A 41 8.39 4.61 3.03
N GLY A 42 8.16 3.30 2.99
CA GLY A 42 7.63 2.52 4.13
C GLY A 42 8.51 2.54 5.39
N ILE A 43 9.85 2.46 5.23
CA ILE A 43 10.78 2.54 6.37
C ILE A 43 10.80 3.98 6.94
N GLY A 44 10.73 4.99 6.08
CA GLY A 44 10.64 6.40 6.48
C GLY A 44 9.40 6.71 7.31
N ALA A 45 8.28 6.04 6.99
CA ALA A 45 7.04 6.14 7.75
C ALA A 45 7.19 5.62 9.20
N VAL A 46 7.95 4.54 9.45
CA VAL A 46 8.18 4.06 10.84
C VAL A 46 8.86 5.14 11.69
N PHE A 47 9.86 5.84 11.15
CA PHE A 47 10.55 6.92 11.84
C PHE A 47 9.65 8.14 12.15
N GLN A 48 8.52 8.31 11.45
CA GLN A 48 7.55 9.38 11.76
C GLN A 48 6.85 9.18 13.11
N PHE A 49 6.64 7.93 13.54
CA PHE A 49 5.92 7.63 14.79
C PHE A 49 6.82 7.57 16.03
N ILE A 50 8.15 7.67 15.88
CA ILE A 50 9.09 7.66 17.02
C ILE A 50 9.02 9.00 17.78
N PRO A 51 8.51 9.04 19.03
CA PRO A 51 8.30 10.31 19.74
C PRO A 51 9.62 11.04 20.07
N ALA A 52 10.72 10.29 20.22
CA ALA A 52 12.04 10.84 20.47
C ALA A 52 12.56 11.71 19.32
N ILE A 53 12.29 11.32 18.06
CA ILE A 53 12.68 12.09 16.87
C ILE A 53 11.85 13.37 16.81
N ARG A 54 10.53 13.27 17.00
CA ARG A 54 9.62 14.43 17.02
C ARG A 54 10.04 15.47 18.07
N ARG A 55 10.36 15.06 19.29
CA ARG A 55 10.72 15.98 20.39
C ARG A 55 12.11 16.60 20.25
N ARG A 56 13.12 15.87 19.77
CA ARG A 56 14.52 16.35 19.72
C ARG A 56 14.92 16.95 18.38
N LYS A 57 14.25 16.59 17.28
CA LYS A 57 14.65 16.95 15.91
C LYS A 57 13.42 17.20 15.02
N VAL A 58 12.59 18.20 15.39
CA VAL A 58 11.36 18.59 14.65
C VAL A 58 11.62 18.82 13.14
N ILE A 59 12.73 19.48 12.79
CA ILE A 59 13.08 19.76 11.39
C ILE A 59 13.27 18.45 10.58
N VAL A 60 13.95 17.46 11.17
CA VAL A 60 14.17 16.14 10.54
C VAL A 60 12.85 15.39 10.39
N HIS A 61 11.97 15.44 11.39
CA HIS A 61 10.62 14.86 11.32
C HIS A 61 9.81 15.48 10.17
N ARG A 62 9.79 16.82 10.05
CA ARG A 62 9.11 17.55 8.97
C ARG A 62 9.67 17.19 7.59
N LEU A 63 10.99 17.21 7.41
CA LEU A 63 11.64 16.93 6.13
C LEU A 63 11.39 15.48 5.67
N ASN A 64 11.58 14.51 6.56
CA ASN A 64 11.22 13.10 6.29
C ASN A 64 9.72 12.95 6.00
N GLY A 65 8.85 13.77 6.60
CA GLY A 65 7.40 13.74 6.39
C GLY A 65 7.03 14.12 4.96
N TYR A 66 7.63 15.20 4.44
CA TYR A 66 7.47 15.59 3.04
C TYR A 66 8.06 14.55 2.08
N SER A 67 9.23 13.96 2.38
CA SER A 67 9.81 12.88 1.57
C SER A 67 8.89 11.67 1.48
N VAL A 68 8.39 11.17 2.62
CA VAL A 68 7.46 10.02 2.68
C VAL A 68 6.18 10.34 1.91
N LEU A 69 5.58 11.51 2.12
CA LEU A 69 4.35 11.93 1.43
C LEU A 69 4.51 12.01 -0.09
N THR A 70 5.61 12.59 -0.60
CA THR A 70 5.88 12.66 -2.04
C THR A 70 6.01 11.27 -2.66
N CYS A 71 6.73 10.36 -1.98
CA CYS A 71 6.85 8.96 -2.41
C CYS A 71 5.50 8.23 -2.37
N LEU A 72 4.65 8.58 -1.39
CA LEU A 72 3.29 8.06 -1.26
C LEU A 72 2.41 8.44 -2.45
N ILE A 73 2.46 9.70 -2.89
CA ILE A 73 1.65 10.22 -3.99
C ILE A 73 2.02 9.52 -5.30
N VAL A 74 3.31 9.54 -5.66
CA VAL A 74 3.80 8.88 -6.88
C VAL A 74 3.60 7.36 -6.81
N GLY A 75 3.85 6.76 -5.65
CA GLY A 75 3.60 5.34 -5.38
C GLY A 75 2.14 4.94 -5.57
N ASN A 76 1.17 5.72 -5.09
CA ASN A 76 -0.25 5.46 -5.30
C ASN A 76 -0.67 5.61 -6.77
N ILE A 77 -0.15 6.63 -7.48
CA ILE A 77 -0.47 6.83 -8.90
C ILE A 77 0.02 5.63 -9.74
N CYS A 78 1.30 5.27 -9.61
CA CYS A 78 1.85 4.11 -10.31
C CYS A 78 1.17 2.80 -9.88
N GLY A 79 0.83 2.66 -8.60
CA GLY A 79 0.07 1.52 -8.06
C GLY A 79 -1.33 1.40 -8.66
N GLY A 80 -2.04 2.52 -8.85
CA GLY A 80 -3.37 2.55 -9.47
C GLY A 80 -3.36 2.20 -10.96
N ILE A 81 -2.29 2.56 -11.68
CA ILE A 81 -2.08 2.17 -13.08
C ILE A 81 -1.84 0.65 -13.19
N VAL A 82 -1.00 0.10 -12.31
CA VAL A 82 -0.70 -1.35 -12.22
C VAL A 82 -1.94 -2.14 -11.77
N GLY A 83 -2.70 -1.61 -10.81
CA GLY A 83 -3.91 -2.22 -10.24
C GLY A 83 -4.96 -2.62 -11.27
N ARG A 84 -5.02 -1.93 -12.42
CA ARG A 84 -5.92 -2.24 -13.54
C ARG A 84 -5.72 -3.65 -14.13
N ARG A 85 -4.54 -4.24 -13.97
CA ARG A 85 -4.16 -5.56 -14.52
C ARG A 85 -3.61 -6.55 -13.48
N SER A 86 -3.44 -6.13 -12.23
CA SER A 86 -3.08 -7.03 -11.12
C SER A 86 -4.09 -8.18 -11.02
N PHE A 87 -3.61 -9.42 -10.83
CA PHE A 87 -4.44 -10.63 -10.71
C PHE A 87 -5.52 -10.74 -11.83
N GLY A 88 -5.08 -10.64 -13.09
CA GLY A 88 -5.97 -10.72 -14.27
C GLY A 88 -6.80 -9.46 -14.56
N GLY A 89 -6.82 -8.48 -13.64
CA GLY A 89 -7.63 -7.28 -13.77
C GLY A 89 -9.12 -7.50 -13.45
N GLU A 90 -9.45 -8.45 -12.58
CA GLU A 90 -10.83 -8.65 -12.12
C GLU A 90 -11.38 -7.39 -11.41
N LEU A 91 -12.67 -7.08 -11.62
CA LEU A 91 -13.31 -5.89 -11.02
C LEU A 91 -13.28 -5.89 -9.48
N ASN A 92 -13.32 -7.07 -8.86
CA ASN A 92 -13.17 -7.24 -7.41
C ASN A 92 -11.79 -6.77 -6.91
N VAL A 93 -10.72 -7.15 -7.64
CA VAL A 93 -9.34 -6.74 -7.35
C VAL A 93 -9.15 -5.24 -7.59
N GLN A 94 -9.60 -4.74 -8.74
CA GLN A 94 -9.50 -3.33 -9.09
C GLN A 94 -10.20 -2.42 -8.06
N SER A 95 -11.45 -2.74 -7.71
CA SER A 95 -12.23 -1.97 -6.74
C SER A 95 -11.58 -1.95 -5.35
N GLY A 96 -11.07 -3.09 -4.86
CA GLY A 96 -10.33 -3.15 -3.60
C GLY A 96 -9.09 -2.24 -3.59
N TYR A 97 -8.30 -2.26 -4.67
CA TYR A 97 -7.13 -1.38 -4.80
C TYR A 97 -7.50 0.11 -4.85
N TYR A 98 -8.52 0.48 -5.63
CA TYR A 98 -8.93 1.88 -5.75
C TYR A 98 -9.58 2.43 -4.47
N VAL A 99 -10.38 1.64 -3.76
CA VAL A 99 -10.95 2.04 -2.46
C VAL A 99 -9.86 2.20 -1.40
N MET A 100 -8.91 1.26 -1.33
CA MET A 100 -7.76 1.38 -0.41
C MET A 100 -6.90 2.61 -0.72
N GLY A 101 -6.60 2.87 -2.00
CA GLY A 101 -5.88 4.07 -2.44
C GLY A 101 -6.63 5.37 -2.11
N LEU A 102 -7.96 5.39 -2.27
CA LEU A 102 -8.81 6.53 -1.89
C LEU A 102 -8.77 6.79 -0.38
N LEU A 103 -8.90 5.75 0.45
CA LEU A 103 -8.81 5.86 1.91
C LEU A 103 -7.45 6.46 2.35
N VAL A 104 -6.36 6.01 1.72
CA VAL A 104 -5.01 6.55 1.92
C VAL A 104 -4.92 8.03 1.53
N VAL A 105 -5.43 8.41 0.35
CA VAL A 105 -5.38 9.79 -0.15
C VAL A 105 -6.21 10.72 0.72
N VAL A 106 -7.43 10.33 1.11
CA VAL A 106 -8.28 11.12 2.02
C VAL A 106 -7.60 11.33 3.38
N ALA A 107 -7.00 10.28 3.95
CA ALA A 107 -6.26 10.39 5.21
C ALA A 107 -5.01 11.28 5.07
N ALA A 108 -4.31 11.24 3.93
CA ALA A 108 -3.20 12.14 3.64
C ALA A 108 -3.64 13.60 3.57
N LEU A 109 -4.66 13.92 2.76
CA LEU A 109 -5.17 15.27 2.56
C LEU A 109 -5.66 15.89 3.87
N LEU A 110 -6.44 15.15 4.66
CA LEU A 110 -6.94 15.63 5.95
C LEU A 110 -5.81 15.79 6.98
N GLY A 111 -4.83 14.89 6.99
CA GLY A 111 -3.65 15.04 7.83
C GLY A 111 -2.80 16.26 7.48
N ILE A 112 -2.62 16.56 6.18
CA ILE A 112 -1.94 17.80 5.72
C ILE A 112 -2.76 19.02 6.12
N TYR A 113 -4.07 19.02 5.88
CA TYR A 113 -4.98 20.12 6.23
C TYR A 113 -4.92 20.50 7.72
N TYR A 114 -4.85 19.50 8.61
CA TYR A 114 -4.76 19.73 10.05
C TYR A 114 -3.35 19.99 10.59
N VAL A 115 -2.27 19.83 9.81
CA VAL A 115 -0.88 19.92 10.32
C VAL A 115 -0.53 21.25 10.99
N LYS A 116 -1.12 22.36 10.51
CA LYS A 116 -0.99 23.71 11.09
C LYS A 116 -2.17 24.14 11.96
N LYS A 117 -3.24 23.34 12.04
CA LYS A 117 -4.51 23.72 12.71
C LYS A 117 -4.74 22.98 14.02
N ASP A 118 -4.52 21.66 14.02
CA ASP A 118 -4.70 20.80 15.19
C ASP A 118 -3.77 19.59 15.02
N THR A 119 -2.65 19.61 15.74
CA THR A 119 -1.63 18.55 15.69
C THR A 119 -2.14 17.20 16.21
N ARG A 120 -3.20 17.19 17.05
CA ARG A 120 -3.86 15.95 17.51
C ARG A 120 -4.69 15.34 16.39
N ARG A 121 -5.46 16.14 15.64
CA ARG A 121 -6.17 15.66 14.43
C ARG A 121 -5.20 15.20 13.35
N HIS A 122 -4.10 15.93 13.14
CA HIS A 122 -3.02 15.49 12.23
C HIS A 122 -2.50 14.08 12.59
N ARG A 123 -2.13 13.84 13.86
CA ARG A 123 -1.69 12.52 14.36
C ARG A 123 -2.74 11.43 14.09
N ARG A 124 -4.03 11.71 14.34
CA ARG A 124 -5.15 10.79 14.13
C ARG A 124 -5.36 10.42 12.66
N TRP A 125 -5.13 11.35 11.71
CA TRP A 125 -5.22 11.08 10.27
C TRP A 125 -3.97 10.38 9.70
N MET A 126 -2.78 10.74 10.17
CA MET A 126 -1.54 10.03 9.82
C MET A 126 -1.55 8.57 10.28
N LEU A 127 -2.13 8.29 11.45
CA LEU A 127 -2.30 6.91 11.93
C LEU A 127 -3.22 6.09 11.01
N ARG A 128 -4.37 6.64 10.62
CA ARG A 128 -5.31 6.01 9.67
C ARG A 128 -4.60 5.61 8.37
N MET A 129 -3.87 6.55 7.77
CA MET A 129 -3.10 6.30 6.55
C MET A 129 -2.16 5.08 6.69
N VAL A 130 -1.36 5.00 7.77
CA VAL A 130 -0.42 3.89 7.95
C VAL A 130 -1.13 2.55 8.21
N VAL A 131 -2.24 2.56 8.96
CA VAL A 131 -3.04 1.33 9.16
C VAL A 131 -3.69 0.88 7.85
N TYR A 132 -4.14 1.80 6.99
CA TYR A 132 -4.64 1.43 5.65
C TYR A 132 -3.54 0.87 4.74
N PHE A 133 -2.30 1.33 4.85
CA PHE A 133 -1.18 0.71 4.15
C PHE A 133 -0.85 -0.70 4.66
N ALA A 134 -0.90 -0.92 5.98
CA ALA A 134 -0.68 -2.23 6.58
C ALA A 134 -1.69 -3.29 6.08
N ALA A 135 -2.89 -2.87 5.67
CA ALA A 135 -3.88 -3.75 5.06
C ALA A 135 -3.36 -4.51 3.82
N THR A 136 -2.42 -3.94 3.05
CA THR A 136 -1.79 -4.65 1.92
C THR A 136 -0.98 -5.87 2.35
N ILE A 137 -0.30 -5.80 3.50
CA ILE A 137 0.52 -6.87 4.05
C ILE A 137 -0.40 -7.98 4.56
N SER A 138 -1.41 -7.62 5.36
CA SER A 138 -2.40 -8.58 5.87
C SER A 138 -3.22 -9.23 4.76
N ALA A 139 -3.52 -8.51 3.66
CA ALA A 139 -4.15 -9.09 2.47
C ALA A 139 -3.30 -10.19 1.84
N ARG A 140 -1.96 -10.08 1.86
CA ARG A 140 -1.07 -11.16 1.37
C ARG A 140 -1.13 -12.40 2.26
N LEU A 141 -1.20 -12.24 3.58
CA LEU A 141 -1.32 -13.36 4.51
C LEU A 141 -2.69 -14.07 4.34
N ILE A 142 -3.78 -13.30 4.25
CA ILE A 142 -5.13 -13.83 4.01
C ILE A 142 -5.21 -14.54 2.66
N MET A 143 -4.62 -13.96 1.59
CA MET A 143 -4.56 -14.57 0.26
C MET A 143 -3.84 -15.92 0.27
N LEU A 144 -2.69 -16.04 0.95
CA LEU A 144 -1.94 -17.30 1.04
C LEU A 144 -2.70 -18.37 1.81
N ALA A 145 -3.42 -18.01 2.88
CA ALA A 145 -4.28 -18.93 3.61
C ALA A 145 -5.50 -19.36 2.78
N ALA A 146 -6.21 -18.40 2.18
CA ALA A 146 -7.40 -18.64 1.35
C ALA A 146 -7.09 -19.54 0.14
N ALA A 147 -5.92 -19.39 -0.49
CA ALA A 147 -5.48 -20.24 -1.61
C ALA A 147 -5.39 -21.72 -1.21
N ARG A 148 -4.99 -22.03 0.03
CA ARG A 148 -5.00 -23.41 0.57
C ARG A 148 -6.42 -23.90 0.82
N ILE A 149 -7.29 -23.06 1.37
CA ILE A 149 -8.71 -23.41 1.62
C ILE A 149 -9.42 -23.76 0.32
N ILE A 150 -9.33 -22.93 -0.72
CA ILE A 150 -9.99 -23.23 -2.01
C ILE A 150 -9.42 -24.46 -2.72
N THR A 151 -8.14 -24.82 -2.45
CA THR A 151 -7.53 -26.06 -2.95
C THR A 151 -8.13 -27.30 -2.29
N ILE A 152 -8.54 -27.21 -1.02
CA ILE A 152 -9.19 -28.33 -0.30
C ILE A 152 -10.65 -28.49 -0.74
N VAL A 153 -11.31 -27.39 -1.10
CA VAL A 153 -12.68 -27.43 -1.65
C VAL A 153 -12.70 -27.92 -3.11
N ASP A 154 -11.65 -27.62 -3.88
CA ASP A 154 -11.39 -28.11 -5.24
C ASP A 154 -12.43 -27.77 -6.33
N THR A 155 -13.45 -26.95 -6.02
CA THR A 155 -14.49 -26.50 -6.97
C THR A 155 -14.25 -25.11 -7.59
N TYR A 156 -13.12 -24.46 -7.30
CA TYR A 156 -12.88 -23.08 -7.70
C TYR A 156 -12.13 -22.97 -9.02
N TYR A 157 -12.50 -21.97 -9.83
CA TYR A 157 -11.86 -21.61 -11.09
C TYR A 157 -11.69 -20.09 -11.15
N SER A 158 -10.68 -19.61 -11.87
CA SER A 158 -10.58 -18.19 -12.26
C SER A 158 -10.49 -18.06 -13.78
N VAL A 159 -10.79 -16.88 -14.29
CA VAL A 159 -10.88 -16.63 -15.74
C VAL A 159 -9.56 -16.08 -16.25
N TRP A 160 -9.06 -16.65 -17.35
CA TRP A 160 -7.76 -16.36 -17.97
C TRP A 160 -7.93 -16.10 -19.46
N ARG A 161 -7.03 -15.33 -20.06
CA ARG A 161 -6.95 -15.18 -21.52
C ARG A 161 -6.07 -16.27 -22.10
N CYS A 162 -6.32 -16.68 -23.34
CA CYS A 162 -5.47 -17.65 -24.01
C CYS A 162 -4.03 -17.14 -24.19
N ASP A 163 -3.80 -15.84 -24.41
CA ASP A 163 -2.45 -15.27 -24.47
C ASP A 163 -1.69 -15.31 -23.12
N GLU A 164 -2.39 -15.14 -21.99
CA GLU A 164 -1.83 -15.37 -20.65
C GLU A 164 -1.47 -16.85 -20.42
N VAL A 165 -2.30 -17.78 -20.92
CA VAL A 165 -2.09 -19.23 -20.80
C VAL A 165 -0.91 -19.69 -21.67
N LEU A 166 -0.84 -19.26 -22.93
CA LEU A 166 0.25 -19.57 -23.87
C LEU A 166 1.60 -18.95 -23.42
N ASN A 167 1.58 -17.82 -22.72
CA ASN A 167 2.78 -17.24 -22.11
C ASN A 167 3.24 -17.99 -20.85
N LEU A 168 2.42 -18.91 -20.31
CA LEU A 168 2.72 -19.71 -19.11
C LEU A 168 3.05 -21.16 -19.43
N LEU A 169 2.27 -21.78 -20.30
CA LEU A 169 2.47 -23.12 -20.80
C LEU A 169 3.22 -23.02 -22.13
N THR A 170 4.53 -23.27 -22.09
CA THR A 170 5.39 -23.26 -23.28
C THR A 170 5.21 -24.49 -24.17
N ASP A 171 4.52 -25.52 -23.66
CA ASP A 171 4.19 -26.72 -24.43
C ASP A 171 2.80 -26.57 -25.08
N MET A 172 2.79 -26.60 -26.40
CA MET A 172 1.57 -26.47 -27.21
C MET A 172 0.72 -27.74 -27.23
N GLU A 173 1.30 -28.91 -26.95
CA GLU A 173 0.57 -30.19 -26.87
C GLU A 173 -0.32 -30.18 -25.62
N THR A 174 0.26 -29.93 -24.45
CA THR A 174 -0.49 -29.72 -23.19
C THR A 174 -1.55 -28.61 -23.29
N VAL A 175 -1.30 -27.53 -24.04
CA VAL A 175 -2.32 -26.48 -24.26
C VAL A 175 -3.44 -26.95 -25.18
N GLY A 176 -3.14 -27.71 -26.23
CA GLY A 176 -4.14 -28.30 -27.12
C GLY A 176 -5.10 -29.24 -26.39
N ASP A 177 -4.57 -30.08 -25.50
CA ASP A 177 -5.36 -31.05 -24.73
C ASP A 177 -6.22 -30.39 -23.64
N LEU A 178 -5.64 -29.48 -22.85
CA LEU A 178 -6.32 -28.88 -21.70
C LEU A 178 -7.18 -27.65 -22.06
N TYR A 179 -6.81 -26.92 -23.12
CA TYR A 179 -7.44 -25.68 -23.55
C TYR A 179 -7.52 -25.59 -25.08
N PRO A 180 -8.23 -26.51 -25.77
CA PRO A 180 -8.27 -26.58 -27.24
C PRO A 180 -8.71 -25.26 -27.90
N GLN A 181 -9.58 -24.49 -27.25
CA GLN A 181 -9.99 -23.15 -27.65
C GLN A 181 -8.85 -22.10 -27.71
N CYS A 182 -7.71 -22.37 -27.08
CA CYS A 182 -6.50 -21.55 -27.17
C CYS A 182 -5.52 -22.01 -28.27
N ALA A 183 -5.65 -23.25 -28.76
CA ALA A 183 -4.81 -23.83 -29.80
C ALA A 183 -5.48 -23.83 -31.19
N ALA A 184 -6.78 -23.53 -31.27
CA ALA A 184 -7.54 -23.56 -32.51
C ALA A 184 -7.01 -22.57 -33.57
N ALA A 185 -6.78 -23.08 -34.79
CA ALA A 185 -6.23 -22.31 -35.90
C ALA A 185 -7.10 -21.09 -36.28
N GLY A 186 -6.46 -19.97 -36.59
CA GLY A 186 -7.14 -18.72 -36.96
C GLY A 186 -7.78 -17.95 -35.79
N THR A 187 -7.68 -18.43 -34.55
CA THR A 187 -8.20 -17.71 -33.38
C THR A 187 -7.26 -16.61 -32.90
N ASN A 188 -7.83 -15.51 -32.40
CA ASN A 188 -7.07 -14.46 -31.74
C ASN A 188 -7.05 -14.71 -30.22
N ALA A 189 -5.95 -15.29 -29.73
CA ALA A 189 -5.74 -15.62 -28.31
C ALA A 189 -5.87 -14.41 -27.35
N ALA A 190 -5.79 -13.17 -27.85
CA ALA A 190 -6.00 -11.96 -27.06
C ALA A 190 -7.49 -11.65 -26.76
N HIS A 191 -8.44 -12.38 -27.36
CA HIS A 191 -9.88 -12.19 -27.18
C HIS A 191 -10.61 -13.43 -26.66
N ILE A 192 -9.95 -14.59 -26.62
CA ILE A 192 -10.53 -15.82 -26.06
C ILE A 192 -10.18 -15.92 -24.58
N TRP A 193 -11.18 -16.32 -23.80
CA TRP A 193 -11.09 -16.51 -22.35
C TRP A 193 -11.43 -17.95 -21.96
N VAL A 194 -10.75 -18.47 -20.96
CA VAL A 194 -10.87 -19.86 -20.47
C VAL A 194 -10.95 -19.89 -18.96
N ALA A 195 -11.68 -20.87 -18.41
CA ALA A 195 -11.69 -21.14 -16.99
C ALA A 195 -10.49 -22.05 -16.63
N VAL A 196 -9.68 -21.62 -15.67
CA VAL A 196 -8.51 -22.36 -15.18
C VAL A 196 -8.76 -22.78 -13.74
N HIS A 197 -8.57 -24.06 -13.46
CA HIS A 197 -8.79 -24.61 -12.12
C HIS A 197 -7.85 -24.00 -11.07
N SER A 198 -8.41 -23.65 -9.91
CA SER A 198 -7.77 -22.85 -8.87
C SER A 198 -7.23 -23.71 -7.73
N SER A 199 -6.14 -24.43 -7.98
CA SER A 199 -5.54 -25.37 -7.02
C SER A 199 -4.05 -25.10 -6.79
N THR A 200 -3.61 -25.14 -5.52
CA THR A 200 -2.20 -25.01 -5.11
C THR A 200 -1.40 -26.31 -5.23
N HIS A 201 -2.04 -27.42 -5.61
CA HIS A 201 -1.37 -28.71 -5.88
C HIS A 201 -1.11 -28.95 -7.38
N GLY A 202 -1.71 -28.15 -8.26
CA GLY A 202 -1.46 -28.22 -9.71
C GLY A 202 -0.19 -27.49 -10.15
N GLY A 203 0.04 -27.46 -11.46
CA GLY A 203 1.17 -26.76 -12.07
C GLY A 203 1.15 -25.24 -11.89
N PRO A 204 2.15 -24.51 -12.45
CA PRO A 204 2.30 -23.06 -12.28
C PRO A 204 1.06 -22.24 -12.65
N LEU A 205 0.29 -22.71 -13.64
CA LEU A 205 -0.96 -22.12 -14.08
C LEU A 205 -2.06 -22.23 -13.02
N ASN A 206 -2.32 -23.42 -12.48
CA ASN A 206 -3.32 -23.66 -11.42
C ASN A 206 -2.96 -22.91 -10.13
N TYR A 207 -1.68 -22.89 -9.74
CA TYR A 207 -1.21 -22.15 -8.58
C TYR A 207 -1.43 -20.64 -8.74
N ALA A 208 -1.16 -20.08 -9.93
CA ALA A 208 -1.44 -18.69 -10.23
C ALA A 208 -2.97 -18.41 -10.28
N SER A 209 -3.77 -19.37 -10.75
CA SER A 209 -5.24 -19.30 -10.73
C SER A 209 -5.81 -19.26 -9.31
N ALA A 210 -5.28 -20.09 -8.40
CA ALA A 210 -5.64 -20.07 -6.98
C ALA A 210 -5.39 -18.71 -6.33
N LEU A 211 -4.24 -18.09 -6.60
CA LEU A 211 -3.91 -16.77 -6.08
C LEU A 211 -4.75 -15.66 -6.75
N ARG A 212 -5.11 -15.79 -8.03
CA ARG A 212 -6.05 -14.89 -8.73
C ARG A 212 -7.42 -14.88 -8.06
N ALA A 213 -8.03 -16.06 -7.91
CA ALA A 213 -9.39 -16.21 -7.37
C ALA A 213 -9.59 -15.58 -5.98
N VAL A 214 -8.60 -15.70 -5.08
CA VAL A 214 -8.75 -15.26 -3.69
C VAL A 214 -8.25 -13.85 -3.41
N HIS A 215 -7.47 -13.24 -4.31
CA HIS A 215 -6.78 -11.99 -4.00
C HIS A 215 -7.73 -10.80 -3.77
N GLY A 216 -8.78 -10.65 -4.60
CA GLY A 216 -9.75 -9.56 -4.45
C GLY A 216 -10.49 -9.62 -3.11
N MET A 217 -10.99 -10.81 -2.75
CA MET A 217 -11.61 -11.07 -1.45
C MET A 217 -10.65 -10.77 -0.29
N ALA A 218 -9.41 -11.26 -0.36
CA ALA A 218 -8.41 -11.06 0.69
C ALA A 218 -8.06 -9.57 0.89
N LEU A 219 -8.03 -8.79 -0.19
CA LEU A 219 -7.81 -7.34 -0.14
C LEU A 219 -8.98 -6.65 0.57
N TRP A 220 -10.23 -6.92 0.17
CA TRP A 220 -11.42 -6.34 0.80
C TRP A 220 -11.55 -6.67 2.29
N ILE A 221 -11.42 -7.95 2.66
CA ILE A 221 -11.47 -8.38 4.07
C ILE A 221 -10.40 -7.63 4.88
N SER A 222 -9.18 -7.56 4.36
CA SER A 222 -8.09 -6.85 5.03
C SER A 222 -8.39 -5.36 5.20
N THR A 223 -8.83 -4.67 4.14
CA THR A 223 -9.18 -3.25 4.17
C THR A 223 -10.28 -2.96 5.19
N ILE A 224 -11.33 -3.79 5.27
CA ILE A 224 -12.41 -3.63 6.25
C ILE A 224 -11.89 -3.83 7.68
N ILE A 225 -11.09 -4.88 7.94
CA ILE A 225 -10.49 -5.12 9.26
C ILE A 225 -9.66 -3.92 9.71
N HIS A 226 -8.82 -3.37 8.83
CA HIS A 226 -7.94 -2.24 9.15
C HIS A 226 -8.71 -0.93 9.31
N ALA A 227 -9.74 -0.70 8.49
CA ALA A 227 -10.64 0.46 8.62
C ALA A 227 -11.41 0.45 9.95
N VAL A 228 -11.96 -0.69 10.34
CA VAL A 228 -12.69 -0.84 11.61
C VAL A 228 -11.74 -0.77 12.81
N ALA A 229 -10.60 -1.47 12.75
CA ALA A 229 -9.63 -1.51 13.86
C ALA A 229 -9.04 -0.14 14.19
N VAL A 230 -8.75 0.72 13.20
CA VAL A 230 -8.21 2.05 13.49
C VAL A 230 -9.24 2.99 14.11
N GLU A 231 -10.51 2.89 13.74
CA GLU A 231 -11.58 3.68 14.39
C GLU A 231 -11.79 3.25 15.84
N PHE A 232 -11.77 1.94 16.14
CA PHE A 232 -11.81 1.45 17.52
C PHE A 232 -10.60 1.93 18.32
N TYR A 233 -9.38 1.82 17.76
CA TYR A 233 -8.16 2.29 18.42
C TYR A 233 -8.21 3.79 18.72
N VAL A 234 -8.60 4.62 17.74
CA VAL A 234 -8.67 6.07 17.91
C VAL A 234 -9.73 6.45 18.95
N ARG A 235 -10.92 5.84 18.91
CA ARG A 235 -11.99 6.09 19.90
C ARG A 235 -11.61 5.65 21.31
N ALA A 236 -10.99 4.47 21.47
CA ALA A 236 -10.53 3.98 22.77
C ALA A 236 -9.49 4.92 23.41
N HIS A 237 -8.62 5.52 22.59
CA HIS A 237 -7.67 6.56 23.02
C HIS A 237 -8.27 7.98 23.13
N GLU A 238 -9.52 8.18 22.73
CA GLU A 238 -10.29 9.41 22.97
C GLU A 238 -11.13 9.33 24.25
N THR A 239 -11.63 8.13 24.61
CA THR A 239 -12.58 7.94 25.73
C THR A 239 -11.94 7.53 27.06
N ASN A 240 -10.65 7.15 27.08
CA ASN A 240 -9.92 6.80 28.32
C ASN A 240 -8.93 7.91 28.75
N PRO A 241 -9.35 8.90 29.56
CA PRO A 241 -8.43 9.88 30.17
C PRO A 241 -7.51 9.28 31.26
N PHE A 242 -7.59 7.96 31.51
CA PHE A 242 -6.75 7.23 32.48
C PHE A 242 -5.81 6.19 31.83
N SER A 243 -5.42 6.39 30.56
CA SER A 243 -4.28 5.63 30.00
C SER A 243 -2.97 6.19 30.57
N ALA A 244 -2.14 5.36 31.20
CA ALA A 244 -0.89 5.78 31.85
C ALA A 244 0.12 6.49 30.91
N THR A 245 -0.02 6.28 29.60
CA THR A 245 0.73 6.99 28.54
C THR A 245 0.41 8.48 28.50
N ASP A 246 -0.82 8.91 28.83
CA ASP A 246 -1.18 10.33 28.80
C ASP A 246 -0.68 11.05 30.05
N ARG A 247 -0.61 10.37 31.21
CA ARG A 247 0.06 10.95 32.39
C ARG A 247 1.56 11.19 32.14
N THR A 248 2.20 10.37 31.30
CA THR A 248 3.60 10.54 30.88
C THR A 248 3.78 11.46 29.67
N GLU A 249 2.86 11.53 28.70
CA GLU A 249 2.89 12.57 27.66
C GLU A 249 2.53 13.95 28.24
N ALA A 250 1.59 14.07 29.17
CA ALA A 250 1.22 15.32 29.84
C ALA A 250 2.31 15.84 30.81
N THR A 251 2.91 14.99 31.66
CA THR A 251 4.07 15.42 32.47
C THR A 251 5.28 15.76 31.61
N ASN A 252 5.48 15.10 30.46
CA ASN A 252 6.51 15.53 29.50
C ASN A 252 6.12 16.80 28.73
N GLN A 253 4.85 17.04 28.38
CA GLN A 253 4.39 18.26 27.72
C GLN A 253 4.50 19.46 28.64
N VAL A 254 4.03 19.35 29.88
CA VAL A 254 4.23 20.39 30.91
C VAL A 254 5.72 20.67 31.10
N ARG A 255 6.59 19.66 31.03
CA ARG A 255 8.05 19.82 31.08
C ARG A 255 8.67 20.36 29.77
N LEU A 256 7.95 20.35 28.64
CA LEU A 256 8.38 20.85 27.33
C LEU A 256 7.81 22.22 26.97
N ASP A 257 6.74 22.70 27.63
CA ASP A 257 6.29 24.10 27.52
C ASP A 257 7.36 25.09 28.05
N TYR A 258 8.32 24.61 28.85
CA TYR A 258 9.52 25.36 29.25
C TYR A 258 10.69 25.25 28.26
N ALA A 259 10.51 24.58 27.10
CA ALA A 259 11.60 24.19 26.19
C ALA A 259 11.40 24.67 24.75
N LEU A 260 11.56 25.99 24.59
CA LEU A 260 12.02 26.69 23.37
C LEU A 260 11.09 26.60 22.13
N GLU A 261 10.25 27.63 21.98
CA GLU A 261 10.03 28.22 20.66
C GLU A 261 11.37 28.84 20.17
N PRO A 262 11.81 28.59 18.92
CA PRO A 262 12.87 29.37 18.31
C PRO A 262 12.33 30.77 17.97
N LEU A 263 13.00 31.80 18.48
CA LEU A 263 12.59 33.21 18.49
C LEU A 263 12.87 33.90 17.13
N ASP A 264 12.61 33.19 16.03
CA ASP A 264 13.25 33.43 14.73
C ASP A 264 12.38 34.22 13.73
N PHE A 265 11.35 34.95 14.18
CA PHE A 265 10.52 35.80 13.31
C PHE A 265 10.11 37.16 13.89
N ALA A 266 10.72 37.60 15.01
CA ALA A 266 10.39 38.86 15.68
C ALA A 266 11.59 39.83 15.77
N VAL A 267 12.21 40.14 14.62
CA VAL A 267 13.08 41.32 14.48
C VAL A 267 12.40 42.32 13.54
N GLY A 268 11.28 42.85 14.02
CA GLY A 268 10.72 44.12 13.57
C GLY A 268 11.11 45.20 14.58
N ASN A 269 11.79 46.25 14.13
CA ASN A 269 12.42 47.25 14.99
C ASN A 269 11.46 47.82 16.07
N PRO A 270 11.89 47.93 17.35
CA PRO A 270 11.24 48.86 18.26
C PRO A 270 11.57 50.30 17.80
N PRO A 271 10.57 51.19 17.67
CA PRO A 271 10.85 52.60 17.46
C PRO A 271 11.49 53.19 18.72
N THR A 272 12.47 54.06 18.51
CA THR A 272 13.02 54.93 19.56
C THR A 272 11.94 55.85 20.13
N SER A 273 11.92 56.07 21.45
CA SER A 273 12.18 57.40 22.08
C SER A 273 11.51 57.56 23.45
N TYR A 274 12.24 58.28 24.32
CA TYR A 274 11.87 58.89 25.62
C TYR A 274 11.25 57.99 26.71
#